data_AF-A0A948BHF0-F1
#
_entry.id   AF-A0A948BHF0-F1
#
_cell.length_a   1.000
_cell.length_b   1.000
_cell.length_c   1.000
_cell.angle_alpha   90.00
_cell.angle_beta   90.00
_cell.angle_gamma   90.00
#
_symmetry.space_group_name_H-M   'P 1'
#
loop_
_entity.id
_entity.type
_entity.pdbx_description
1 polymer ?
#
loop_
_entity_poly.entity_id
_entity_poly.type
_entity_poly.pdbx_seq_one_letter_code
_entity_poly.pdbx_strand_id
1 'polypeptide(L)'
;MPAKAPNISTKSADKLVALGNQIRAQRKALQINATTLAEAAGMSRVTLYRIEHGEASVTMGAYLNAITALGLDFGIIEDAGPGMPPDTDKGFPARICLADYPQLKKLAWQVQGVDELTPAEALDIYRRNWRHLDVNELEPHEQQLIDALQAGLGEIDGDV
;
A
#
# COMPACT_ATOMS: atom_id res chain seq x y z
N MET A 1 17.26 3.91 -33.73
CA MET A 1 16.16 4.90 -33.60
C MET A 1 15.17 4.39 -32.58
N PRO A 2 14.60 5.23 -31.69
CA PRO A 2 13.56 4.77 -30.78
C PRO A 2 12.36 4.25 -31.57
N ALA A 3 11.64 3.27 -30.99
CA ALA A 3 10.39 2.80 -31.56
C ALA A 3 9.38 3.96 -31.65
N LYS A 4 8.51 3.92 -32.66
CA LYS A 4 7.43 4.90 -32.77
C LYS A 4 6.55 4.80 -31.53
N ALA A 5 6.34 5.92 -30.84
CA ALA A 5 5.52 5.95 -29.63
C ALA A 5 4.10 5.44 -29.96
N PRO A 6 3.51 4.57 -29.12
CA PRO A 6 2.12 4.18 -29.27
C PRO A 6 1.20 5.39 -29.06
N ASN A 7 0.04 5.38 -29.73
CA ASN A 7 -1.00 6.35 -29.43
C ASN A 7 -1.61 6.00 -28.07
N ILE A 8 -1.34 6.83 -27.07
CA ILE A 8 -1.82 6.66 -25.70
C ILE A 8 -2.81 7.76 -25.33
N SER A 9 -3.72 7.45 -24.40
CA SER A 9 -4.64 8.46 -23.85
C SER A 9 -3.88 9.49 -23.00
N THR A 10 -4.43 10.70 -22.83
CA THR A 10 -3.85 11.73 -21.94
C THR A 10 -3.65 11.20 -20.52
N LYS A 11 -4.63 10.48 -19.97
CA LYS A 11 -4.54 9.86 -18.64
C LYS A 11 -3.36 8.88 -18.53
N SER A 12 -3.13 8.09 -19.59
CA SER A 12 -1.99 7.16 -19.64
C SER A 12 -0.65 7.91 -19.73
N ALA A 13 -0.60 9.01 -20.48
CA ALA A 13 0.57 9.87 -20.57
C ALA A 13 0.89 10.52 -19.23
N ASP A 14 -0.12 11.04 -18.52
CA ASP A 14 0.04 11.63 -17.20
C ASP A 14 0.59 10.61 -16.18
N LYS A 15 0.08 9.37 -16.23
CA LYS A 15 0.60 8.26 -15.41
C LYS A 15 2.07 7.94 -15.71
N LEU A 16 2.47 7.94 -16.98
CA LEU A 16 3.88 7.72 -17.35
C LEU A 16 4.79 8.86 -16.86
N VAL A 17 4.34 10.11 -16.98
CA VAL A 17 5.08 11.27 -16.44
C VAL A 17 5.20 11.18 -14.92
N ALA A 18 4.12 10.80 -14.22
CA ALA A 18 4.14 10.58 -12.78
C ALA A 18 5.16 9.49 -12.39
N LEU A 19 5.14 8.35 -13.07
CA LEU A 19 6.10 7.26 -12.85
C LEU A 19 7.55 7.71 -13.11
N GLY A 20 7.82 8.41 -14.21
CA GLY A 20 9.14 8.94 -14.52
C GLY A 20 9.67 9.90 -13.45
N ASN A 21 8.80 10.76 -12.92
CA ASN A 21 9.13 11.66 -11.82
C ASN A 21 9.43 10.90 -10.52
N GLN A 22 8.70 9.83 -10.20
CA GLN A 22 8.95 8.99 -9.03
C GLN A 22 10.31 8.29 -9.12
N ILE A 23 10.64 7.71 -10.29
CA ILE A 23 11.95 7.10 -10.54
C ILE A 23 13.07 8.13 -10.34
N ARG A 24 12.91 9.33 -10.92
CA ARG A 24 13.88 10.42 -10.77
C ARG A 24 14.03 10.88 -9.32
N ALA A 25 12.93 10.97 -8.58
CA ALA A 25 12.92 11.35 -7.17
C ALA A 25 13.66 10.31 -6.33
N GLN A 26 13.38 9.02 -6.51
CA GLN A 26 14.07 7.94 -5.79
C GLN A 26 15.56 7.94 -6.09
N ARG A 27 15.96 8.08 -7.36
CA ARG A 27 17.37 8.16 -7.73
C ARG A 27 18.08 9.32 -7.00
N LYS A 28 17.44 10.50 -6.93
CA LYS A 28 17.98 11.66 -6.22
C LYS A 28 18.05 11.44 -4.70
N ALA A 29 17.05 10.77 -4.12
CA ALA A 29 17.03 10.44 -2.69
C ALA A 29 18.21 9.51 -2.33
N LEU A 30 18.55 8.56 -3.21
CA LEU A 30 19.73 7.70 -3.08
C LEU A 30 21.05 8.39 -3.50
N GLN A 31 21.02 9.66 -3.89
CA GLN A 31 22.18 10.43 -4.36
C GLN A 31 22.90 9.81 -5.57
N ILE A 32 22.21 8.99 -6.35
CA ILE A 32 22.77 8.34 -7.55
C ILE A 32 22.70 9.33 -8.72
N ASN A 33 23.80 9.50 -9.45
CA ASN A 33 23.79 10.31 -10.66
C ASN A 33 23.13 9.54 -11.83
N ALA A 34 22.59 10.28 -12.82
CA ALA A 34 21.87 9.66 -13.94
C ALA A 34 22.74 8.72 -14.80
N THR A 35 24.03 9.00 -14.94
CA THR A 35 24.94 8.15 -15.72
C THR A 35 25.13 6.79 -15.04
N THR A 36 25.37 6.79 -13.73
CA THR A 36 25.56 5.57 -12.93
C THR A 36 24.30 4.70 -12.91
N LEU A 37 23.10 5.30 -12.77
CA LEU A 37 21.87 4.51 -12.87
C LEU A 37 21.69 3.93 -14.28
N ALA A 38 21.96 4.71 -15.33
CA ALA A 38 21.82 4.23 -16.70
C ALA A 38 22.76 3.04 -16.99
N GLU A 39 24.01 3.12 -16.52
CA GLU A 39 24.99 2.03 -16.62
C GLU A 39 24.53 0.79 -15.84
N ALA A 40 24.08 0.95 -14.59
CA ALA A 40 23.57 -0.15 -13.77
C ALA A 40 22.33 -0.81 -14.39
N ALA A 41 21.47 -0.03 -15.05
CA ALA A 41 20.29 -0.51 -15.76
C ALA A 41 20.58 -1.05 -17.18
N GLY A 42 21.84 -1.05 -17.62
CA GLY A 42 22.26 -1.58 -18.92
C GLY A 42 21.77 -0.74 -20.11
N MET A 43 21.64 0.58 -19.96
CA MET A 43 21.09 1.47 -21.00
C MET A 43 21.86 2.78 -21.14
N SER A 44 21.56 3.53 -22.21
CA SER A 44 22.16 4.86 -22.41
C SER A 44 21.58 5.90 -21.44
N ARG A 45 22.38 6.92 -21.08
CA ARG A 45 21.91 8.09 -20.32
C ARG A 45 20.71 8.78 -20.98
N VAL A 46 20.65 8.78 -22.32
CA VAL A 46 19.52 9.34 -23.06
C VAL A 46 18.25 8.52 -22.85
N THR A 47 18.35 7.18 -22.82
CA THR A 47 17.21 6.31 -22.51
C THR A 47 16.70 6.57 -21.10
N LEU A 48 17.60 6.69 -20.11
CA LEU A 48 17.19 7.02 -18.75
C LEU A 48 16.53 8.41 -18.66
N TYR A 49 17.06 9.40 -19.38
CA TYR A 49 16.42 10.73 -19.44
C TYR A 49 14.97 10.63 -19.93
N ARG A 50 14.71 9.85 -20.97
CA ARG A 50 13.35 9.63 -21.52
C ARG A 50 12.42 8.93 -20.54
N ILE A 51 12.96 7.94 -19.81
CA ILE A 51 12.24 7.26 -18.71
C ILE A 51 11.84 8.27 -17.63
N GLU A 52 12.78 9.11 -17.18
CA GLU A 52 12.51 10.13 -16.15
C GLU A 52 11.51 11.20 -16.61
N HIS A 53 11.23 11.30 -17.92
CA HIS A 53 10.21 12.19 -18.50
C HIS A 53 8.92 11.46 -18.90
N GLY A 54 8.81 10.15 -18.65
CA GLY A 54 7.60 9.39 -18.97
C GLY A 54 7.36 9.18 -20.47
N GLU A 55 8.41 9.14 -21.29
CA GLU A 55 8.23 8.91 -22.73
C GLU A 55 7.66 7.51 -23.01
N ALA A 56 6.52 7.47 -23.71
CA ALA A 56 5.81 6.24 -24.08
C ALA A 56 6.52 5.39 -25.14
N SER A 57 7.52 5.95 -25.83
CA SER A 57 8.32 5.23 -26.83
C SER A 57 9.33 4.26 -26.22
N VAL A 58 9.61 4.42 -24.92
CA VAL A 58 10.57 3.58 -24.20
C VAL A 58 9.89 2.27 -23.80
N THR A 59 10.60 1.16 -23.97
CA THR A 59 10.07 -0.18 -23.68
C THR A 59 9.81 -0.36 -22.19
N MET A 60 8.78 -1.14 -21.83
CA MET A 60 8.50 -1.49 -20.43
C MET A 60 9.71 -2.16 -19.76
N GLY A 61 10.45 -3.02 -20.49
CA GLY A 61 11.67 -3.64 -19.98
C GLY A 61 12.75 -2.63 -19.58
N ALA A 62 12.88 -1.51 -20.30
CA ALA A 62 13.82 -0.47 -19.91
C ALA A 62 13.37 0.29 -18.65
N TYR A 63 12.07 0.53 -18.47
CA TYR A 63 11.54 1.06 -17.20
C TYR A 63 11.85 0.10 -16.04
N LEU A 64 11.57 -1.20 -16.21
CA LEU A 64 11.79 -2.21 -15.18
C LEU A 64 13.27 -2.34 -14.80
N ASN A 65 14.19 -2.28 -15.77
CA ASN A 65 15.63 -2.28 -15.49
C ASN A 65 16.06 -1.08 -14.64
N ALA A 66 15.51 0.11 -14.89
CA ALA A 66 15.83 1.31 -14.10
C ALA A 66 15.27 1.20 -12.67
N ILE A 67 14.05 0.67 -12.53
CA ILE A 67 13.39 0.46 -11.23
C ILE A 67 14.15 -0.58 -10.40
N THR A 68 14.47 -1.73 -10.98
CA THR A 68 15.25 -2.79 -10.31
C THR A 68 16.68 -2.33 -9.96
N ALA A 69 17.33 -1.54 -10.82
CA ALA A 69 18.64 -0.96 -10.52
C ALA A 69 18.61 0.07 -9.36
N LEU A 70 17.44 0.63 -9.03
CA LEU A 70 17.21 1.44 -7.84
C LEU A 70 16.84 0.61 -6.59
N GLY A 71 16.74 -0.72 -6.72
CA GLY A 71 16.27 -1.59 -5.64
C GLY A 71 14.78 -1.44 -5.33
N LEU A 72 13.99 -0.99 -6.30
CA LEU A 72 12.54 -0.89 -6.18
C LEU A 72 11.86 -2.09 -6.85
N ASP A 73 10.70 -2.46 -6.33
CA ASP A 73 9.79 -3.42 -6.96
C ASP A 73 8.72 -2.70 -7.80
N PHE A 74 8.23 -3.38 -8.83
CA PHE A 74 7.14 -2.90 -9.68
C PHE A 74 6.01 -3.93 -9.71
N GLY A 75 4.79 -3.50 -9.36
CA GLY A 75 3.63 -4.36 -9.29
C GLY A 75 2.34 -3.63 -9.59
N ILE A 76 1.26 -4.39 -9.72
CA ILE A 76 -0.10 -3.86 -9.78
C ILE A 76 -0.60 -3.80 -8.35
N ILE A 77 -0.84 -2.59 -7.86
CA ILE A 77 -1.55 -2.37 -6.60
C ILE A 77 -3.03 -2.25 -6.99
N GLU A 78 -3.86 -3.14 -6.48
CA GLU A 78 -5.30 -2.97 -6.61
C GLU A 78 -5.67 -1.69 -5.86
N ASP A 79 -6.34 -0.77 -6.56
CA ASP A 79 -6.89 0.45 -5.98
C ASP A 79 -8.07 0.03 -5.08
N ALA A 80 -7.77 -0.59 -3.95
CA ALA A 80 -8.70 -0.66 -2.84
C ALA A 80 -8.99 0.81 -2.51
N GLY A 81 -10.25 1.21 -2.65
CA GLY A 81 -10.71 2.59 -2.50
C GLY A 81 -10.20 3.27 -1.21
N PRO A 82 -10.47 4.58 -1.02
CA PRO A 82 -9.87 5.38 0.05
C PRO A 82 -10.10 4.69 1.41
N GLY A 83 -9.06 4.03 1.92
CA GLY A 83 -9.22 3.14 3.08
C GLY A 83 -8.18 2.04 3.27
N MET A 84 -7.28 1.73 2.31
CA MET A 84 -6.26 0.70 2.51
C MET A 84 -4.83 1.28 2.49
N PRO A 85 -4.08 1.24 3.60
CA PRO A 85 -2.64 1.45 3.56
C PRO A 85 -1.95 0.27 2.88
N PRO A 86 -0.79 0.50 2.22
CA PRO A 86 -0.09 -0.50 1.44
C PRO A 86 0.44 -1.62 2.33
N ASP A 87 0.21 -2.85 1.86
CA ASP A 87 0.81 -4.12 2.28
C ASP A 87 1.79 -4.01 3.45
N THR A 88 1.25 -4.27 4.65
CA THR A 88 2.03 -4.89 5.70
C THR A 88 1.58 -6.35 5.73
N ASP A 89 2.52 -7.26 5.52
CA ASP A 89 2.35 -8.69 5.80
C ASP A 89 1.47 -8.87 7.06
N LYS A 90 0.25 -9.40 6.88
CA LYS A 90 -0.72 -9.71 7.95
C LYS A 90 -1.17 -8.56 8.90
N GLY A 91 -1.19 -7.28 8.48
CA GLY A 91 -1.48 -6.15 9.40
C GLY A 91 -2.94 -5.66 9.44
N PHE A 92 -3.59 -5.71 10.62
CA PHE A 92 -4.81 -4.95 10.93
C PHE A 92 -4.55 -3.44 10.85
N PRO A 93 -5.57 -2.62 10.54
CA PRO A 93 -5.41 -1.16 10.51
C PRO A 93 -4.85 -0.68 11.86
N ALA A 94 -3.75 0.09 11.82
CA ALA A 94 -3.07 0.59 13.02
C ALA A 94 -3.98 1.40 13.96
N ARG A 95 -5.11 1.90 13.44
CA ARG A 95 -6.21 2.51 14.18
C ARG A 95 -7.54 2.09 13.59
N ILE A 96 -8.46 1.68 14.45
CA ILE A 96 -9.81 1.21 14.12
C ILE A 96 -10.79 2.31 14.50
N CYS A 97 -11.44 2.93 13.52
CA CYS A 97 -12.46 3.93 13.73
C CYS A 97 -13.76 3.27 14.20
N LEU A 98 -14.25 3.62 15.40
CA LEU A 98 -15.48 3.05 15.95
C LEU A 98 -16.73 3.35 15.11
N ALA A 99 -16.68 4.36 14.25
CA ALA A 99 -17.79 4.70 13.35
C ALA A 99 -18.09 3.60 12.32
N ASP A 100 -17.06 2.85 11.90
CA ASP A 100 -17.16 1.82 10.85
C ASP A 100 -17.58 0.45 11.40
N TYR A 101 -17.54 0.29 12.73
CA TYR A 101 -17.76 -0.98 13.43
C TYR A 101 -18.85 -0.82 14.51
N PRO A 102 -20.14 -0.95 14.14
CA PRO A 102 -21.25 -0.64 15.02
C PRO A 102 -21.31 -1.58 16.24
N GLN A 103 -20.92 -2.85 16.12
CA GLN A 103 -20.90 -3.76 17.27
C GLN A 103 -19.72 -3.45 18.19
N LEU A 104 -18.53 -3.18 17.65
CA LEU A 104 -17.38 -2.72 18.45
C LEU A 104 -17.72 -1.46 19.25
N LYS A 105 -18.41 -0.49 18.62
CA LYS A 105 -18.85 0.74 19.27
C LYS A 105 -19.83 0.49 20.42
N LYS A 106 -20.76 -0.46 20.28
CA LYS A 106 -21.69 -0.86 21.35
C LYS A 106 -20.93 -1.50 22.53
N LEU A 107 -19.93 -2.33 22.23
CA LEU A 107 -19.12 -3.02 23.24
C LEU A 107 -18.13 -2.08 23.94
N ALA A 108 -17.65 -1.05 23.25
CA ALA A 108 -16.71 -0.05 23.77
C ALA A 108 -17.36 1.00 24.68
N TRP A 109 -18.54 0.74 25.26
CA TRP A 109 -19.27 1.69 26.12
C TRP A 109 -18.47 2.21 27.33
N GLN A 110 -17.46 1.45 27.79
CA GLN A 110 -16.55 1.87 28.88
C GLN A 110 -15.51 2.90 28.44
N VAL A 111 -15.20 2.98 27.13
CA VAL A 111 -14.22 3.90 26.56
C VAL A 111 -14.96 5.16 26.13
N GLN A 112 -15.25 6.04 27.09
CA GLN A 112 -15.94 7.31 26.80
C GLN A 112 -14.99 8.32 26.16
N GLY A 113 -15.32 8.79 24.95
CA GLY A 113 -14.65 9.93 24.30
C GLY A 113 -13.48 9.58 23.38
N VAL A 114 -13.30 8.30 23.01
CA VAL A 114 -12.28 7.86 22.06
C VAL A 114 -12.98 7.36 20.81
N ASP A 115 -12.73 7.98 19.65
CA ASP A 115 -13.33 7.58 18.36
C ASP A 115 -12.46 6.57 17.58
N GLU A 116 -11.20 6.38 18.00
CA GLU A 116 -10.20 5.51 17.37
C GLU A 116 -9.58 4.55 18.40
N LEU A 117 -9.66 3.25 18.18
CA LEU A 117 -9.02 2.23 19.02
C LEU A 117 -7.79 1.63 18.35
N THR A 118 -6.81 1.20 19.14
CA THR A 118 -5.74 0.33 18.63
C THR A 118 -6.27 -1.10 18.41
N PRO A 119 -5.63 -1.89 17.51
CA PRO A 119 -5.97 -3.30 17.31
C PRO A 119 -6.02 -4.15 18.59
N ALA A 120 -5.07 -3.92 19.52
CA ALA A 120 -5.01 -4.64 20.78
C ALA A 120 -6.20 -4.30 21.70
N GLU A 121 -6.58 -3.03 21.78
CA GLU A 121 -7.74 -2.58 22.55
C GLU A 121 -9.04 -3.11 21.96
N ALA A 122 -9.18 -3.08 20.64
CA ALA A 122 -10.36 -3.64 19.96
C ALA A 122 -10.51 -5.14 20.25
N LEU A 123 -9.43 -5.91 20.14
CA LEU A 123 -9.45 -7.34 20.44
C LEU A 123 -9.75 -7.62 21.92
N ASP A 124 -9.18 -6.86 22.85
CA ASP A 124 -9.47 -6.98 24.29
C ASP A 124 -10.95 -6.69 24.59
N ILE A 125 -11.54 -5.68 23.96
CA ILE A 125 -12.97 -5.36 24.06
C ILE A 125 -13.82 -6.50 23.53
N TYR A 126 -13.49 -7.07 22.36
CA TYR A 126 -14.20 -8.23 21.82
C TYR A 126 -14.08 -9.45 22.73
N ARG A 127 -12.88 -9.77 23.24
CA ARG A 127 -12.65 -10.91 24.15
C ARG A 127 -13.45 -10.78 25.44
N ARG A 128 -13.43 -9.61 26.08
CA ARG A 128 -14.12 -9.37 27.36
C ARG A 128 -15.63 -9.32 27.23
N ASN A 129 -16.14 -8.78 26.13
CA ASN A 129 -17.56 -8.56 25.91
C ASN A 129 -18.17 -9.57 24.92
N TRP A 130 -17.50 -10.69 24.66
CA TRP A 130 -17.93 -11.72 23.69
C TRP A 130 -19.38 -12.18 23.88
N ARG A 131 -19.85 -12.26 25.13
CA ARG A 131 -21.22 -12.66 25.48
C ARG A 131 -22.30 -11.65 25.08
N HIS A 132 -21.89 -10.42 24.76
CA HIS A 132 -22.75 -9.32 24.35
C HIS A 132 -22.61 -8.99 22.86
N LEU A 133 -21.82 -9.77 22.12
CA LEU A 133 -21.69 -9.62 20.68
C LEU A 133 -22.92 -10.22 19.98
N ASP A 134 -23.71 -9.37 19.33
CA ASP A 134 -24.87 -9.79 18.55
C ASP A 134 -24.43 -10.29 17.17
N VAL A 135 -24.18 -11.61 17.07
CA VAL A 135 -23.72 -12.28 15.83
C VAL A 135 -24.68 -12.08 14.65
N ASN A 136 -25.97 -11.81 14.90
CA ASN A 136 -26.98 -11.58 13.86
C ASN A 136 -26.90 -10.20 13.21
N GLU A 137 -26.25 -9.22 13.86
CA GLU A 137 -26.04 -7.87 13.34
C GLU A 137 -24.56 -7.63 12.96
N LEU A 138 -23.79 -8.70 12.84
CA LEU A 138 -22.37 -8.65 12.48
C LEU A 138 -22.25 -8.45 10.97
N GLU A 139 -21.79 -7.27 10.56
CA GLU A 139 -21.55 -6.98 9.15
C GLU A 139 -20.33 -7.79 8.63
N PRO A 140 -20.29 -8.16 7.34
CA PRO A 140 -19.19 -8.96 6.78
C PRO A 140 -17.80 -8.34 6.96
N HIS A 141 -17.69 -7.01 6.90
CA HIS A 141 -16.42 -6.31 7.13
C HIS A 141 -16.01 -6.27 8.60
N GLU A 142 -16.97 -6.27 9.53
CA GLU A 142 -16.71 -6.35 10.97
C GLU A 142 -16.27 -7.76 11.37
N GLN A 143 -16.85 -8.79 10.75
CA GLN A 143 -16.37 -10.17 10.90
C GLN A 143 -14.93 -10.34 10.40
N GLN A 144 -14.60 -9.77 9.23
CA GLN A 144 -13.25 -9.78 8.70
C GLN A 144 -12.25 -9.09 9.64
N LEU A 145 -12.65 -7.99 10.30
CA LEU A 145 -11.81 -7.34 11.31
C LEU A 145 -11.54 -8.29 12.49
N ILE A 146 -12.56 -8.97 13.01
CA ILE A 146 -12.41 -9.88 14.16
C ILE A 146 -11.50 -11.06 13.82
N ASP A 147 -11.76 -11.75 12.71
CA ASP A 147 -10.98 -12.92 12.27
C ASP A 147 -9.51 -12.56 12.12
N ALA A 148 -9.29 -11.37 11.58
CA ALA A 148 -7.97 -10.96 11.25
C ALA A 148 -7.26 -10.41 12.51
N LEU A 149 -7.92 -9.64 13.40
CA LEU A 149 -7.39 -9.33 14.74
C LEU A 149 -6.99 -10.58 15.53
N GLN A 150 -7.80 -11.65 15.45
CA GLN A 150 -7.47 -12.94 16.05
C GLN A 150 -6.23 -13.58 15.41
N ALA A 151 -6.12 -13.54 14.07
CA ALA A 151 -4.97 -14.09 13.35
C ALA A 151 -3.65 -13.33 13.63
N GLY A 152 -3.67 -11.99 13.76
CA GLY A 152 -2.45 -11.21 13.97
C GLY A 152 -1.98 -11.05 15.40
N LEU A 153 -2.92 -10.95 16.36
CA LEU A 153 -2.59 -10.76 17.78
C LEU A 153 -2.74 -12.05 18.60
N GLY A 154 -3.44 -13.07 18.09
CA GLY A 154 -3.55 -14.38 18.72
C GLY A 154 -2.28 -15.24 18.60
N GLU A 155 -1.45 -15.02 17.57
CA GLU A 155 -0.14 -15.69 17.44
C GLU A 155 0.90 -15.16 18.46
N ILE A 156 0.71 -13.95 19.02
CA ILE A 156 1.67 -13.29 19.93
C ILE A 156 1.54 -13.81 21.38
N ASP A 157 0.38 -14.37 21.77
CA ASP A 157 0.14 -14.92 23.11
C ASP A 157 0.67 -16.39 23.28
N GLY A 158 1.35 -16.95 22.28
CA GLY A 158 1.69 -18.38 22.20
C GLY A 158 3.10 -18.81 22.62
N ASP A 159 3.98 -17.90 23.05
CA ASP A 159 5.38 -18.24 23.39
C ASP A 159 5.76 -17.64 24.76
N VAL A 160 5.37 -18.34 25.83
CA VAL A 160 5.94 -18.20 27.20
C VAL A 160 6.13 -19.59 27.80
#